data_AF-A0A5J5I9Q7-F1
#
_entry.id   AF-A0A5J5I9Q7-F1
#
_cell.length_a   1.000
_cell.length_b   1.000
_cell.length_c   1.000
_cell.angle_alpha   90.00
_cell.angle_beta   90.00
_cell.angle_gamma   90.00
#
_symmetry.space_group_name_H-M   'P 1'
#
loop_
_entity.id
_entity.type
_entity.pdbx_description
1 polymer ?
#
loop_
_entity_poly.entity_id
_entity_poly.type
_entity_poly.pdbx_seq_one_letter_code
_entity_poly.pdbx_strand_id
1 'polypeptide(L)'
;MFFVTCGMVIPIFIKNNFFDLFLYYFKGAKVVAALHYIKRSRHSTGSYVRPGAMHLPEGENYFDAKDMINIWEIKGFFGLTLKNNSKYFAYNLQILNPEVFTYCAKLKPLTSLAPNESITLDVNIIQSYHSVSGVDADAQPIIPISLKNSILQIQYTNEAGTRLKTLFFIDNEKITNQHYFA
;
A
#
# COMPACT_ATOMS: atom_id res chain seq x y z
N MET A 1 34.76 -40.54 7.43
CA MET A 1 35.33 -39.52 8.33
C MET A 1 34.57 -38.23 8.07
N PHE A 2 33.76 -37.78 9.03
CA PHE A 2 33.02 -36.51 8.96
C PHE A 2 33.97 -35.36 9.27
N PHE A 3 33.87 -34.26 8.53
CA PHE A 3 34.02 -32.91 9.08
C PHE A 3 33.09 -31.95 8.34
N VAL A 4 32.25 -31.29 9.14
CA VAL A 4 31.34 -30.19 8.81
C VAL A 4 32.00 -28.90 9.31
N THR A 5 31.88 -27.80 8.57
CA THR A 5 31.68 -26.39 9.02
C THR A 5 31.64 -25.51 7.76
N CYS A 6 30.48 -24.90 7.39
CA CYS A 6 30.02 -23.55 7.77
C CYS A 6 31.07 -22.46 7.45
N GLY A 7 30.86 -21.44 6.62
CA GLY A 7 29.75 -21.00 5.79
C GLY A 7 30.11 -19.60 5.24
N MET A 8 29.61 -19.25 4.05
CA MET A 8 29.40 -17.85 3.68
C MET A 8 28.30 -17.79 2.62
N VAL A 9 27.19 -17.18 3.01
CA VAL A 9 26.05 -16.85 2.15
C VAL A 9 26.31 -15.48 1.51
N ILE A 10 25.91 -15.30 0.25
CA ILE A 10 25.43 -14.09 -0.47
C ILE A 10 25.86 -14.22 -1.96
N PRO A 11 25.05 -13.86 -2.99
CA PRO A 11 23.66 -13.39 -3.03
C PRO A 11 22.73 -14.33 -3.86
N ILE A 12 21.49 -14.53 -3.43
CA ILE A 12 20.45 -15.03 -4.34
C ILE A 12 19.89 -13.81 -5.08
N PHE A 13 20.36 -13.61 -6.31
CA PHE A 13 19.59 -12.90 -7.33
C PHE A 13 18.33 -13.72 -7.60
N ILE A 14 17.18 -13.33 -7.05
CA ILE A 14 15.90 -13.93 -7.43
C ILE A 14 15.51 -13.35 -8.78
N LYS A 15 16.03 -14.00 -9.83
CA LYS A 15 15.57 -13.89 -11.21
C LYS A 15 14.26 -14.68 -11.32
N ASN A 16 13.14 -14.10 -10.89
CA ASN A 16 11.83 -14.78 -10.97
C ASN A 16 11.24 -14.69 -12.38
N ASN A 17 11.67 -15.64 -13.22
CA ASN A 17 11.14 -16.02 -14.53
C ASN A 17 9.72 -16.65 -14.45
N PHE A 18 8.79 -16.11 -13.65
CA PHE A 18 7.47 -16.74 -13.44
C PHE A 18 6.24 -15.88 -13.76
N PHE A 19 6.39 -14.71 -14.37
CA PHE A 19 5.24 -13.84 -14.73
C PHE A 19 5.00 -13.65 -16.24
N ASP A 20 5.84 -14.23 -17.11
CA ASP A 20 5.70 -14.03 -18.57
C ASP A 20 4.72 -15.01 -19.26
N LEU A 21 4.25 -16.06 -18.58
CA LEU A 21 3.47 -17.12 -19.24
C LEU A 21 1.96 -16.83 -19.40
N PHE A 22 1.42 -15.79 -18.75
CA PHE A 22 -0.02 -15.43 -18.85
C PHE A 22 -0.32 -14.32 -19.86
N LEU A 23 0.66 -13.86 -20.64
CA LEU A 23 0.56 -12.67 -21.49
C LEU A 23 -0.14 -12.86 -22.85
N TYR A 24 -0.44 -14.10 -23.29
CA TYR A 24 -0.77 -14.34 -24.69
C TYR A 24 -2.25 -14.31 -25.10
N TYR A 25 -3.22 -14.12 -24.19
CA TYR A 25 -4.65 -14.28 -24.52
C TYR A 25 -5.60 -13.11 -24.21
N PHE A 26 -5.12 -11.89 -23.98
CA PHE A 26 -6.01 -10.73 -23.81
C PHE A 26 -5.90 -9.77 -25.00
N LYS A 27 -6.78 -9.90 -25.99
CA LYS A 27 -7.00 -8.88 -27.04
C LYS A 27 -7.76 -7.69 -26.43
N GLY A 28 -7.07 -6.76 -25.79
CA GLY A 28 -7.70 -5.56 -25.23
C GLY A 28 -6.75 -4.68 -24.41
N ALA A 29 -7.28 -3.55 -23.93
CA ALA A 29 -6.53 -2.66 -23.06
C ALA A 29 -6.16 -3.33 -21.72
N LYS A 30 -4.95 -3.08 -21.22
CA LYS A 30 -4.41 -3.74 -20.02
C LYS A 30 -3.84 -2.69 -19.08
N VAL A 31 -4.69 -2.17 -18.22
CA VAL A 31 -4.25 -1.23 -17.18
C VAL A 31 -3.72 -2.04 -16.00
N VAL A 32 -2.51 -1.75 -15.57
CA VAL A 32 -1.90 -2.28 -14.35
C VAL A 32 -1.75 -1.15 -13.34
N ALA A 33 -1.85 -1.48 -12.06
CA ALA A 33 -1.55 -0.56 -10.97
C ALA A 33 -0.25 -0.94 -10.27
N ALA A 34 0.42 0.07 -9.72
CA ALA A 34 1.55 -0.05 -8.82
C ALA A 34 1.42 1.00 -7.71
N LEU A 35 1.83 0.65 -6.50
CA LEU A 35 1.85 1.56 -5.36
C LEU A 35 3.31 1.82 -4.98
N HIS A 36 3.73 3.08 -4.99
CA HIS A 36 5.08 3.46 -4.57
C HIS A 36 5.04 4.28 -3.30
N TYR A 37 5.91 3.92 -2.35
CA TYR A 37 6.09 4.67 -1.13
C TYR A 37 6.87 5.96 -1.40
N ILE A 38 6.37 7.09 -0.88
CA ILE A 38 7.03 8.39 -1.02
C ILE A 38 7.67 8.77 0.31
N LYS A 39 6.84 8.91 1.35
CA LYS A 39 7.27 9.33 2.68
C LYS A 39 6.25 8.95 3.73
N ARG A 40 6.62 9.18 4.99
CA ARG A 40 5.78 8.96 6.16
C ARG A 40 5.88 10.16 7.08
N SER A 41 4.79 10.46 7.77
CA SER A 41 4.77 11.39 8.90
C SER A 41 4.14 10.73 10.11
N ARG A 42 4.59 11.13 11.29
CA ARG A 42 4.01 10.73 12.57
C ARG A 42 3.67 12.00 13.36
N HIS A 43 2.52 12.02 14.01
CA HIS A 43 2.22 13.01 15.04
C HIS A 43 1.51 12.36 16.21
N SER A 44 1.74 12.87 17.42
CA SER A 44 0.96 12.47 18.58
C SER A 44 -0.37 13.19 18.54
N THR A 45 -1.47 12.45 18.68
CA THR A 45 -2.84 13.00 18.74
C THR A 45 -3.37 13.09 20.17
N GLY A 46 -2.71 12.42 21.10
CA GLY A 46 -3.06 12.44 22.52
C GLY A 46 -2.21 11.47 23.32
N SER A 47 -2.47 11.45 24.62
CA SER A 47 -1.82 10.54 25.56
C SER A 47 -2.76 10.20 26.70
N TYR A 48 -2.62 9.02 27.26
CA TYR A 48 -3.35 8.59 28.45
C TYR A 48 -2.42 7.80 29.37
N VAL A 49 -2.80 7.76 30.66
CA VAL A 49 -2.04 7.04 31.68
C VAL A 49 -2.18 5.53 31.45
N ARG A 50 -1.06 4.82 31.45
CA ARG A 50 -1.04 3.36 31.34
C ARG A 50 -1.82 2.75 32.52
N PRO A 51 -2.67 1.74 32.28
CA PRO A 51 -3.29 0.98 33.37
C PRO A 51 -2.26 0.45 34.35
N GLY A 52 -2.43 0.76 35.64
CA GLY A 52 -1.51 0.33 36.72
C GLY A 52 -0.30 1.23 36.96
N ALA A 53 -0.21 2.40 36.31
CA ALA A 53 0.80 3.40 36.64
C ALA A 53 0.65 3.91 38.08
N MET A 54 1.77 4.13 38.76
CA MET A 54 1.81 4.74 40.09
C MET A 54 2.17 6.22 39.99
N HIS A 55 1.55 7.04 40.83
CA HIS A 55 1.90 8.45 40.94
C HIS A 55 3.33 8.61 41.46
N LEU A 56 4.02 9.65 40.99
CA LEU A 56 5.31 10.02 41.55
C LEU A 56 5.11 10.53 42.99
N PRO A 57 6.03 10.21 43.92
CA PRO A 57 5.93 10.63 45.32
C PRO A 57 5.87 12.15 45.52
N GLU A 58 6.36 12.92 44.54
CA GLU A 58 6.55 14.37 44.62
C GLU A 58 5.35 15.19 44.11
N GLY A 59 4.23 14.56 43.75
CA GLY A 59 2.97 15.27 43.48
C GLY A 59 1.84 14.37 43.00
N GLU A 60 0.65 14.56 43.59
CA GLU A 60 -0.52 13.68 43.43
C GLU A 60 -1.08 13.54 42.00
N ASN A 61 -0.50 14.18 40.98
CA ASN A 61 -0.97 14.11 39.59
C ASN A 61 0.14 13.92 38.55
N TYR A 62 1.38 13.62 38.97
CA TYR A 62 2.48 13.43 38.03
C TYR A 62 2.76 11.94 37.80
N PHE A 63 2.70 11.53 36.54
CA PHE A 63 3.12 10.21 36.06
C PHE A 63 4.45 10.34 35.32
N ASP A 64 5.29 9.32 35.39
CA ASP A 64 6.52 9.25 34.61
C ASP A 64 6.17 9.15 33.10
N ALA A 65 7.03 9.69 32.23
CA ALA A 65 6.87 9.60 30.78
C ALA A 65 6.75 8.13 30.29
N LYS A 66 7.40 7.18 30.98
CA LYS A 66 7.27 5.75 30.69
C LYS A 66 5.89 5.15 31.00
N ASP A 67 5.14 5.83 31.85
CA ASP A 67 3.80 5.45 32.30
C ASP A 67 2.70 6.13 31.48
N MET A 68 3.07 6.99 30.54
CA MET A 68 2.17 7.58 29.56
C MET A 68 2.18 6.74 28.27
N ILE A 69 1.00 6.36 27.80
CA ILE A 69 0.81 5.82 26.46
C ILE A 69 0.41 6.95 25.54
N ASN A 70 1.19 7.18 24.49
CA ASN A 70 0.89 8.13 23.45
C ASN A 70 0.08 7.45 22.34
N ILE A 71 -0.91 8.17 21.83
CA ILE A 71 -1.64 7.84 20.62
C ILE A 71 -0.91 8.51 19.47
N TRP A 72 -0.34 7.71 18.59
CA TRP A 72 0.41 8.13 17.42
C TRP A 72 -0.43 7.95 16.18
N GLU A 73 -0.70 9.03 15.47
CA GLU A 73 -1.21 8.94 14.10
C GLU A 73 -0.02 8.86 13.14
N ILE A 74 -0.01 7.80 12.35
CA ILE A 74 0.97 7.52 11.32
C ILE A 74 0.29 7.67 9.97
N LYS A 75 0.80 8.59 9.16
CA LYS A 75 0.33 8.85 7.81
C LYS A 75 1.41 8.48 6.81
N GLY A 76 1.14 7.45 6.01
CA GLY A 76 1.95 7.07 4.86
C GLY A 76 1.44 7.79 3.60
N PHE A 77 2.37 8.37 2.85
CA PHE A 77 2.13 9.01 1.55
C PHE A 77 2.67 8.11 0.46
N PHE A 78 1.83 7.83 -0.53
CA PHE A 78 2.14 6.95 -1.63
C PHE A 78 1.67 7.58 -2.94
N GLY A 79 2.25 7.15 -4.05
CA GLY A 79 1.63 7.37 -5.34
C GLY A 79 1.13 6.06 -5.94
N LEU A 80 -0.12 6.08 -6.39
CA LEU A 80 -0.76 5.01 -7.13
C LEU A 80 -0.56 5.29 -8.63
N THR A 81 0.32 4.52 -9.26
CA THR A 81 0.58 4.61 -10.70
C THR A 81 -0.29 3.63 -11.45
N LEU A 82 -1.13 4.13 -12.35
CA LEU A 82 -1.93 3.33 -13.29
C LEU A 82 -1.26 3.42 -14.67
N LYS A 83 -0.85 2.29 -15.24
CA LYS A 83 -0.16 2.23 -16.53
C LYS A 83 -0.90 1.32 -17.50
N ASN A 84 -1.08 1.77 -18.74
CA ASN A 84 -1.60 0.92 -19.80
C ASN A 84 -0.46 0.14 -20.46
N ASN A 85 -0.35 -1.16 -20.16
CA ASN A 85 0.65 -2.07 -20.74
C ASN A 85 0.14 -2.82 -21.98
N SER A 86 -0.81 -2.23 -22.72
CA SER A 86 -1.33 -2.82 -23.96
C SER A 86 -1.00 -1.97 -25.17
N LYS A 87 -1.35 -2.49 -26.36
CA LYS A 87 -1.27 -1.78 -27.64
C LYS A 87 -2.53 -0.96 -27.96
N TYR A 88 -3.53 -0.96 -27.08
CA TYR A 88 -4.84 -0.35 -27.29
C TYR A 88 -5.09 0.75 -26.28
N PHE A 89 -5.95 1.71 -26.60
CA PHE A 89 -6.35 2.72 -25.62
C PHE A 89 -7.24 2.15 -24.51
N ALA A 90 -7.02 2.63 -23.29
CA ALA A 90 -7.93 2.44 -22.16
C ALA A 90 -8.71 3.73 -21.93
N TYR A 91 -10.01 3.73 -22.19
CA TYR A 91 -10.89 4.90 -22.03
C TYR A 91 -11.63 4.86 -20.70
N ASN A 92 -12.14 6.02 -20.27
CA ASN A 92 -13.05 6.14 -19.13
C ASN A 92 -12.53 5.44 -17.87
N LEU A 93 -11.25 5.64 -17.55
CA LEU A 93 -10.60 5.05 -16.39
C LEU A 93 -11.28 5.51 -15.10
N GLN A 94 -11.62 4.55 -14.25
CA GLN A 94 -12.31 4.78 -12.97
C GLN A 94 -11.73 3.88 -11.89
N ILE A 95 -11.60 4.42 -10.68
CA ILE A 95 -11.35 3.65 -9.46
C ILE A 95 -12.71 3.47 -8.78
N LEU A 96 -13.14 2.22 -8.62
CA LEU A 96 -14.49 1.91 -8.13
C LEU A 96 -14.59 1.97 -6.59
N ASN A 97 -13.49 1.68 -5.90
CA ASN A 97 -13.44 1.62 -4.44
C ASN A 97 -12.21 2.38 -3.88
N PRO A 98 -12.15 3.72 -4.05
CA PRO A 98 -11.02 4.53 -3.59
C PRO A 98 -10.84 4.50 -2.07
N GLU A 99 -11.86 4.11 -1.30
CA GLU A 99 -11.87 3.99 0.15
C GLU A 99 -10.95 2.90 0.71
N VAL A 100 -10.38 2.05 -0.15
CA VAL A 100 -9.23 1.19 0.22
C VAL A 100 -8.09 2.06 0.79
N PHE A 101 -7.96 3.30 0.35
CA PHE A 101 -7.06 4.27 0.95
C PHE A 101 -7.84 5.25 1.83
N THR A 102 -7.21 5.76 2.88
CA THR A 102 -7.80 6.85 3.67
C THR A 102 -8.02 8.10 2.81
N TYR A 103 -7.14 8.33 1.84
CA TYR A 103 -7.30 9.35 0.83
C TYR A 103 -6.79 8.82 -0.51
N CYS A 104 -7.53 9.13 -1.58
CA CYS A 104 -7.13 8.84 -2.96
C CYS A 104 -7.51 10.03 -3.86
N ALA A 105 -6.51 10.58 -4.57
CA ALA A 105 -6.75 11.64 -5.53
C ALA A 105 -7.69 11.17 -6.65
N LYS A 106 -8.65 12.03 -7.01
CA LYS A 106 -9.67 11.69 -8.01
C LYS A 106 -9.09 11.74 -9.41
N LEU A 107 -9.43 10.73 -10.23
CA LEU A 107 -9.23 10.79 -11.67
C LEU A 107 -10.12 11.88 -12.27
N LYS A 108 -9.62 12.58 -13.28
CA LYS A 108 -10.44 13.51 -14.06
C LYS A 108 -11.52 12.73 -14.81
N PRO A 109 -12.73 13.27 -14.99
CA PRO A 109 -13.75 12.64 -15.83
C PRO A 109 -13.19 12.33 -17.23
N LEU A 110 -13.59 11.19 -17.80
CA LEU A 110 -13.17 10.75 -19.14
C LEU A 110 -11.65 10.56 -19.30
N THR A 111 -10.93 10.33 -18.20
CA THR A 111 -9.49 10.00 -18.27
C THR A 111 -9.27 8.78 -19.15
N SER A 112 -8.34 8.91 -20.09
CA SER A 112 -7.94 7.84 -20.99
C SER A 112 -6.43 7.65 -20.89
N LEU A 113 -5.95 6.42 -21.11
CA LEU A 113 -4.53 6.09 -21.18
C LEU A 113 -4.21 5.50 -22.54
N ALA A 114 -3.35 6.18 -23.28
CA ALA A 114 -2.75 5.67 -24.51
C ALA A 114 -1.86 4.44 -24.23
N PRO A 115 -1.49 3.67 -25.26
CA PRO A 115 -0.52 2.59 -25.13
C PRO A 115 0.77 3.06 -24.42
N ASN A 116 1.20 2.33 -23.39
CA ASN A 116 2.35 2.61 -22.53
C ASN A 116 2.28 3.88 -21.67
N GLU A 117 1.19 4.64 -21.73
CA GLU A 117 0.99 5.81 -20.89
C GLU A 117 0.73 5.41 -19.44
N SER A 118 1.13 6.28 -18.51
CA SER A 118 0.86 6.14 -17.10
C SER A 118 0.39 7.44 -16.47
N ILE A 119 -0.53 7.33 -15.52
CA ILE A 119 -0.93 8.41 -14.62
C ILE A 119 -0.59 8.01 -13.19
N THR A 120 -0.18 9.00 -12.37
CA THR A 120 0.07 8.79 -10.94
C THR A 120 -0.90 9.63 -10.13
N LEU A 121 -1.51 9.01 -9.12
CA LEU A 121 -2.44 9.63 -8.19
C LEU A 121 -1.84 9.63 -6.80
N ASP A 122 -1.95 10.74 -6.09
CA ASP A 122 -1.55 10.81 -4.68
C ASP A 122 -2.56 10.02 -3.83
N VAL A 123 -2.05 9.10 -3.02
CA VAL A 123 -2.87 8.33 -2.07
C VAL A 123 -2.22 8.34 -0.70
N ASN A 124 -3.03 8.41 0.36
CA ASN A 124 -2.53 8.36 1.73
C ASN A 124 -3.25 7.29 2.53
N ILE A 125 -2.52 6.74 3.48
CA ILE A 125 -3.03 5.75 4.42
C ILE A 125 -2.72 6.24 5.82
N ILE A 126 -3.74 6.30 6.67
CA ILE A 126 -3.64 6.75 8.06
C ILE A 126 -3.92 5.58 9.00
N GLN A 127 -3.09 5.45 10.03
CA GLN A 127 -3.22 4.45 11.08
C GLN A 127 -2.96 5.05 12.44
N SER A 128 -3.66 4.57 13.46
CA SER A 128 -3.46 4.98 14.85
C SER A 128 -2.80 3.86 15.64
N TYR A 129 -1.77 4.22 16.41
CA TYR A 129 -0.99 3.28 17.22
C TYR A 129 -0.84 3.79 18.63
N HIS A 130 -0.93 2.87 19.59
CA HIS A 130 -0.79 3.17 21.01
C HIS A 130 0.58 2.69 21.46
N SER A 131 1.48 3.62 21.77
CA SER A 131 2.81 3.27 22.27
C SER A 131 3.36 4.33 23.22
N VAL A 132 4.21 3.89 24.12
CA VAL A 132 5.02 4.76 24.99
C VAL A 132 5.92 5.64 24.14
N SER A 133 6.61 5.04 23.17
CA SER A 133 7.64 5.71 22.39
C SER A 133 7.21 5.91 20.93
N GLY A 134 7.69 6.99 20.33
CA GLY A 134 7.54 7.19 18.89
C GLY A 134 8.34 6.17 18.07
N VAL A 135 9.44 5.63 18.62
CA VAL A 135 10.30 4.66 17.92
C VAL A 135 9.53 3.37 17.62
N ASP A 136 8.74 2.88 18.57
CA ASP A 136 7.90 1.68 18.34
C ASP A 136 6.79 1.96 17.32
N ALA A 137 6.30 3.20 17.28
CA ALA A 137 5.39 3.64 16.24
C ALA A 137 6.09 3.61 14.87
N ASP A 138 7.33 4.10 14.76
CA ASP A 138 8.09 4.11 13.51
C ASP A 138 8.45 2.70 13.02
N ALA A 139 8.63 1.73 13.92
CA ALA A 139 8.89 0.34 13.59
C ALA A 139 7.72 -0.39 12.89
N GLN A 140 6.53 0.22 12.85
CA GLN A 140 5.36 -0.34 12.17
C GLN A 140 5.55 -0.45 10.65
N PRO A 141 4.94 -1.46 10.00
CA PRO A 141 5.10 -1.69 8.58
C PRO A 141 4.58 -0.51 7.74
N ILE A 142 5.24 -0.24 6.62
CA ILE A 142 4.89 0.85 5.69
C ILE A 142 3.48 0.65 5.14
N ILE A 143 3.16 -0.56 4.71
CA ILE A 143 1.78 -0.95 4.35
C ILE A 143 1.12 -1.52 5.62
N PRO A 144 0.01 -0.92 6.09
CA PRO A 144 -0.77 -1.42 7.20
C PRO A 144 -1.12 -2.90 7.09
N ILE A 145 -1.20 -3.57 8.24
CA ILE A 145 -1.85 -4.89 8.31
C ILE A 145 -3.33 -4.76 7.93
N SER A 146 -3.98 -3.62 8.19
CA SER A 146 -5.38 -3.40 7.81
C SER A 146 -5.61 -3.41 6.30
N LEU A 147 -4.57 -3.20 5.49
CA LEU A 147 -4.64 -3.30 4.03
C LEU A 147 -4.25 -4.67 3.50
N LYS A 148 -3.90 -5.62 4.38
CA LYS A 148 -3.61 -7.00 3.97
C LYS A 148 -4.82 -7.59 3.25
N ASN A 149 -4.58 -8.19 2.09
CA ASN A 149 -5.62 -8.75 1.21
C ASN A 149 -6.66 -7.73 0.70
N SER A 150 -6.35 -6.43 0.74
CA SER A 150 -7.23 -5.43 0.16
C SER A 150 -7.16 -5.45 -1.36
N ILE A 151 -8.30 -5.21 -2.03
CA ILE A 151 -8.40 -5.24 -3.48
C ILE A 151 -8.86 -3.88 -3.96
N LEU A 152 -8.03 -3.19 -4.74
CA LEU A 152 -8.44 -2.00 -5.48
C LEU A 152 -8.99 -2.41 -6.86
N GLN A 153 -10.14 -1.88 -7.21
CA GLN A 153 -10.85 -2.20 -8.44
C GLN A 153 -10.76 -1.02 -9.40
N ILE A 154 -10.18 -1.29 -10.57
CA ILE A 154 -9.99 -0.30 -11.64
C ILE A 154 -10.83 -0.74 -12.82
N GLN A 155 -11.71 0.14 -13.29
CA GLN A 155 -12.56 -0.08 -14.46
C GLN A 155 -12.15 0.84 -15.59
N TYR A 156 -12.24 0.35 -16.82
CA TYR A 156 -12.01 1.13 -18.03
C TYR A 156 -12.76 0.50 -19.21
N THR A 157 -12.78 1.18 -20.34
CA THR A 157 -13.42 0.74 -21.57
C THR A 157 -12.38 0.60 -22.68
N ASN A 158 -12.45 -0.44 -23.50
CA ASN A 158 -11.59 -0.57 -24.69
C ASN A 158 -12.18 0.16 -25.91
N GLU A 159 -11.49 0.11 -27.05
CA GLU A 159 -11.94 0.71 -28.32
C GLU A 159 -13.27 0.13 -28.83
N ALA A 160 -13.60 -1.11 -28.48
CA ALA A 160 -14.85 -1.76 -28.85
C ALA A 160 -16.03 -1.42 -27.93
N GLY A 161 -15.83 -0.54 -26.93
CA GLY A 161 -16.86 -0.20 -25.95
C GLY A 161 -17.05 -1.24 -24.84
N THR A 162 -16.23 -2.30 -24.79
CA THR A 162 -16.28 -3.33 -23.75
C THR A 162 -15.71 -2.79 -22.44
N ARG A 163 -16.45 -3.00 -21.34
CA ARG A 163 -15.96 -2.68 -19.99
C ARG A 163 -15.01 -3.76 -19.50
N LEU A 164 -13.86 -3.34 -19.02
CA LEU A 164 -12.80 -4.20 -18.50
C LEU A 164 -12.51 -3.80 -17.07
N LYS A 165 -12.05 -4.77 -16.28
CA LYS A 165 -11.75 -4.58 -14.87
C LYS A 165 -10.39 -5.15 -14.52
N THR A 166 -9.62 -4.41 -13.75
CA THR A 166 -8.39 -4.88 -13.11
C THR A 166 -8.56 -4.87 -11.61
N LEU A 167 -8.22 -5.99 -10.98
CA LEU A 167 -8.14 -6.16 -9.54
C LEU A 167 -6.68 -6.03 -9.13
N PHE A 168 -6.37 -5.02 -8.34
CA PHE A 168 -5.05 -4.74 -7.80
C PHE A 168 -5.03 -5.16 -6.33
N PHE A 169 -4.33 -6.25 -6.05
CA PHE A 169 -4.21 -6.82 -4.72
C PHE A 169 -3.07 -6.14 -3.98
N ILE A 170 -3.41 -5.58 -2.82
CA ILE A 170 -2.50 -4.94 -1.89
C ILE A 170 -2.29 -5.92 -0.74
N ASP A 171 -1.04 -6.33 -0.56
CA ASP A 171 -0.58 -7.07 0.60
C ASP A 171 0.68 -6.38 1.14
N ASN A 172 0.95 -6.56 2.42
CA ASN A 172 2.14 -6.00 3.06
C ASN A 172 3.43 -6.69 2.60
N GLU A 173 3.33 -7.89 2.04
CA GLU A 173 4.45 -8.68 1.51
C GLU A 173 4.54 -8.67 -0.02
N LYS A 174 3.40 -8.54 -0.71
CA LYS A 174 3.34 -8.69 -2.18
C LYS A 174 2.22 -7.86 -2.79
N ILE A 175 2.49 -7.26 -3.94
CA ILE A 175 1.49 -6.55 -4.73
C ILE A 175 1.29 -7.32 -6.04
N THR A 176 0.03 -7.60 -6.43
CA THR A 176 -0.28 -8.31 -7.68
C THR A 176 -1.47 -7.70 -8.44
N ASN A 177 -1.52 -7.90 -9.76
CA ASN A 177 -2.62 -7.46 -10.62
C ASN A 177 -3.30 -8.68 -11.26
N GLN A 178 -4.64 -8.70 -11.29
CA GLN A 178 -5.44 -9.70 -12.01
C GLN A 178 -6.45 -8.99 -12.91
N HIS A 179 -6.75 -9.57 -14.08
CA HIS A 179 -7.60 -8.93 -15.10
C HIS A 179 -8.86 -9.75 -15.36
N TYR A 180 -9.99 -9.06 -15.51
CA TYR A 180 -11.32 -9.65 -15.71
C TYR A 180 -12.08 -8.91 -16.81
N PHE A 181 -12.94 -9.66 -17.50
CA PHE A 181 -13.98 -9.12 -18.37
C PHE A 181 -15.26 -8.92 -17.53
N ALA A 182 -15.89 -7.76 -17.67
CA ALA A 182 -17.19 -7.48 -17.05
C ALA A 182 -18.33 -7.77 -18.03
#